data_AF-A0AAD8N923-F1
#
_entry.id   AF-A0AAD8N923-F1
#
_cell.length_a   1.000
_cell.length_b   1.000
_cell.length_c   1.000
_cell.angle_alpha   90.00
_cell.angle_beta   90.00
_cell.angle_gamma   90.00
#
_symmetry.space_group_name_H-M   'P 1'
#
loop_
_entity.id
_entity.type
_entity.pdbx_description
1 polymer ?
#
loop_
_entity_poly.entity_id
_entity_poly.type
_entity_poly.pdbx_seq_one_letter_code
_entity_poly.pdbx_strand_id
1 'polypeptide(L)'
;MTQGAMSTMFFNSKATKICVVPNGEGYIQMACPHLSSSSSEESEQGHVDGGFKDQSNPGYEQVNTRLRPGIVFIAPPGHPFVMVASNNQNLEVLCFVINAKNNERTPLAGGNNIWNQLEEVAIELAFNMPSEEVNSIRKSQKKEWFMKGPRP
;
A
#
# COMPACT_ATOMS: atom_id res chain seq x y z
N MET A 1 -14.07 1.60 10.31
CA MET A 1 -14.14 2.57 9.19
C MET A 1 -15.60 2.82 8.86
N THR A 2 -16.00 4.08 8.71
CA THR A 2 -17.39 4.40 8.35
C THR A 2 -17.69 4.00 6.91
N GLN A 3 -18.95 3.76 6.58
CA GLN A 3 -19.39 3.46 5.22
C GLN A 3 -18.83 4.48 4.20
N GLY A 4 -18.34 3.96 3.08
CA GLY A 4 -17.73 4.74 2.00
C GLY A 4 -16.42 5.45 2.35
N ALA A 5 -15.82 5.18 3.52
CA ALA A 5 -14.49 5.70 3.86
C ALA A 5 -13.38 4.77 3.35
N MET A 6 -12.21 5.34 3.10
CA MET A 6 -10.97 4.61 2.86
C MET A 6 -9.91 5.00 3.89
N SER A 7 -8.98 4.10 4.18
CA SER A 7 -7.74 4.51 4.86
C SER A 7 -6.85 5.30 3.89
N THR A 8 -5.87 6.03 4.41
CA THR A 8 -4.72 6.40 3.57
C THR A 8 -3.97 5.13 3.14
N MET A 9 -3.20 5.21 2.07
CA MET A 9 -2.24 4.17 1.74
C MET A 9 -1.02 4.35 2.67
N PHE A 10 -0.62 3.29 3.36
CA PHE A 10 0.55 3.32 4.23
C PHE A 10 1.23 1.95 4.28
N PHE A 11 2.47 1.92 4.74
CA PHE A 11 3.18 0.69 5.08
C PHE A 11 3.68 0.72 6.52
N ASN A 12 4.02 -0.45 7.07
CA ASN A 12 4.70 -0.57 8.36
C ASN A 12 6.20 -0.76 8.12
N SER A 13 7.05 -0.03 8.82
CA SER A 13 8.50 -0.15 8.68
C SER A 13 9.05 -1.52 9.13
N LYS A 14 8.47 -2.12 10.17
CA LYS A 14 8.99 -3.37 10.78
C LYS A 14 7.94 -4.41 11.12
N ALA A 15 6.71 -3.97 11.36
CA ALA A 15 5.67 -4.83 11.90
C ALA A 15 4.89 -5.55 10.81
N THR A 16 4.60 -6.82 11.05
CA THR A 16 3.60 -7.60 10.30
C THR A 16 2.24 -7.38 10.95
N LYS A 17 1.24 -6.99 10.15
CA LYS A 17 -0.15 -6.96 10.61
C LYS A 17 -0.87 -8.24 10.19
N ILE A 18 -1.49 -8.91 11.14
CA ILE A 18 -2.46 -9.99 10.89
C ILE A 18 -3.83 -9.42 11.22
N CYS A 19 -4.65 -9.18 10.21
CA CYS A 19 -5.92 -8.50 10.34
C CYS A 19 -7.08 -9.46 10.07
N VAL A 20 -8.09 -9.42 10.94
CA VAL A 20 -9.32 -10.18 10.85
C VAL A 20 -10.48 -9.19 10.69
N VAL A 21 -11.44 -9.54 9.84
CA VAL A 21 -12.68 -8.77 9.66
C VAL A 21 -13.76 -9.37 10.57
N PRO A 22 -14.06 -8.77 11.73
CA PRO A 22 -15.17 -9.23 12.57
C PRO A 22 -16.54 -8.82 12.02
N ASN A 23 -16.65 -7.66 11.37
CA ASN A 23 -17.92 -7.10 10.92
C ASN A 23 -17.75 -6.19 9.70
N GLY A 24 -18.80 -6.04 8.90
CA GLY A 24 -18.82 -5.12 7.77
C GLY A 24 -18.25 -5.67 6.47
N GLU A 25 -18.25 -4.82 5.43
CA GLU A 25 -17.77 -5.16 4.09
C GLU A 25 -16.91 -4.06 3.50
N GLY A 26 -16.01 -4.47 2.60
CA GLY A 26 -15.11 -3.58 1.89
C GLY A 26 -14.17 -4.32 0.96
N TYR A 27 -13.03 -3.72 0.66
CA TYR A 27 -11.95 -4.37 -0.04
C TYR A 27 -10.60 -3.82 0.44
N ILE A 28 -9.54 -4.57 0.13
CA ILE A 28 -8.15 -4.18 0.33
C ILE A 28 -7.41 -4.23 -1.00
N GLN A 29 -6.47 -3.31 -1.17
CA GLN A 29 -5.44 -3.35 -2.20
C GLN A 29 -4.08 -3.20 -1.55
N MET A 30 -3.10 -3.97 -2.01
CA MET A 30 -1.74 -4.00 -1.49
C MET A 30 -0.75 -4.16 -2.64
N ALA A 31 0.37 -3.43 -2.58
CA ALA A 31 1.48 -3.60 -3.51
C ALA A 31 2.48 -4.62 -2.93
N CYS A 32 2.82 -5.65 -3.71
CA CYS A 32 3.70 -6.74 -3.29
C CYS A 32 4.86 -6.93 -4.28
N PRO A 33 6.12 -6.68 -3.87
CA PRO A 33 7.29 -6.88 -4.75
C PRO A 33 7.74 -8.35 -4.83
N HIS A 34 7.21 -9.24 -4.00
CA HIS A 34 7.62 -10.66 -3.99
C HIS A 34 6.88 -11.51 -5.03
N LEU A 35 5.71 -11.05 -5.47
CA LEU A 35 4.91 -11.78 -6.47
C LEU A 35 5.30 -11.41 -7.90
N SER A 36 5.95 -10.27 -8.11
CA SER A 36 6.48 -9.85 -9.41
C SER A 36 7.73 -10.64 -9.82
N SER A 37 8.51 -11.11 -8.85
CA SER A 37 9.65 -12.00 -9.09
C SER A 37 9.22 -13.44 -9.40
N SER A 38 8.10 -13.91 -8.85
CA SER A 38 7.63 -15.29 -9.08
C SER A 38 6.98 -15.50 -10.45
N SER A 39 6.42 -14.46 -11.07
CA SER A 39 5.88 -14.53 -12.44
C SER A 39 6.97 -14.65 -13.52
N SER A 40 8.24 -14.54 -13.14
CA SER A 40 9.40 -14.75 -14.02
C SER A 40 9.98 -16.17 -13.96
N GLU A 41 9.51 -17.03 -13.04
CA GLU A 41 10.04 -18.40 -12.84
C GLU A 41 9.17 -19.50 -13.48
N GLU A 42 7.96 -19.20 -13.96
CA GLU A 42 7.10 -20.18 -14.68
C GLU A 42 7.39 -20.29 -16.19
N SER A 43 8.46 -19.67 -16.69
CA SER A 43 8.95 -19.79 -18.06
C SER A 43 10.30 -20.53 -18.16
N GLU A 44 10.49 -21.61 -17.39
CA GLU A 44 11.56 -22.58 -17.67
C GLU A 44 11.15 -23.59 -18.76
N GLN A 45 11.33 -23.19 -20.01
CA GLN A 45 11.78 -24.09 -21.08
C GLN A 45 12.60 -23.27 -22.10
N GLY A 46 13.92 -23.21 -21.90
CA GLY A 46 14.83 -22.74 -22.95
C GLY A 46 16.15 -22.13 -22.48
N HIS A 47 17.19 -22.96 -22.52
CA HIS A 47 18.61 -22.62 -22.69
C HIS A 47 19.43 -21.92 -21.58
N VAL A 48 20.47 -22.67 -21.19
CA VAL A 48 21.67 -22.25 -20.48
C VAL A 48 22.45 -21.25 -21.33
N ASP A 49 22.65 -20.02 -20.83
CA ASP A 49 23.85 -19.25 -21.14
C ASP A 49 24.27 -18.38 -19.95
N GLY A 50 25.57 -18.38 -19.67
CA GLY A 50 26.21 -17.79 -18.50
C GLY A 50 26.33 -16.26 -18.55
N GLY A 51 25.21 -15.56 -18.70
CA GLY A 51 25.13 -14.10 -18.64
C GLY A 51 24.87 -13.61 -17.22
N PHE A 52 25.50 -12.50 -16.82
CA PHE A 52 25.13 -11.73 -15.63
C PHE A 52 23.61 -11.58 -15.58
N LYS A 53 22.95 -12.09 -14.52
CA LYS A 53 21.54 -11.80 -14.26
C LYS A 53 21.41 -10.29 -14.13
N ASP A 54 20.92 -9.65 -15.19
CA ASP A 54 20.38 -8.30 -15.13
C ASP A 54 19.40 -8.29 -13.97
N GLN A 55 19.66 -7.44 -12.96
CA GLN A 55 18.75 -7.27 -11.83
C GLN A 55 17.49 -6.63 -12.39
N SER A 56 16.56 -7.49 -12.84
CA SER A 56 15.25 -7.12 -13.35
C SER A 56 14.62 -6.11 -12.40
N ASN A 57 14.24 -4.96 -12.94
CA ASN A 57 13.61 -3.86 -12.22
C ASN A 57 12.54 -4.43 -11.27
N PRO A 58 12.60 -4.20 -9.95
CA PRO A 58 11.64 -4.82 -9.02
C PRO A 58 10.23 -4.31 -9.34
N GLY A 59 9.42 -5.17 -9.96
CA GLY A 59 8.01 -4.90 -10.21
C GLY A 59 7.21 -4.95 -8.90
N TYR A 60 6.00 -4.39 -8.91
CA TYR A 60 5.04 -4.58 -7.83
C TYR A 60 3.78 -5.22 -8.41
N GLU A 61 3.34 -6.32 -7.81
CA GLU A 61 2.05 -6.92 -8.12
C GLU A 61 0.96 -6.35 -7.21
N GLN A 62 -0.22 -6.14 -7.79
CA GLN A 62 -1.39 -5.69 -7.03
C GLN A 62 -2.12 -6.89 -6.42
N VAL A 63 -1.99 -7.06 -5.11
CA VAL A 63 -2.80 -7.99 -4.34
C VAL A 63 -4.09 -7.30 -3.94
N ASN A 64 -5.23 -7.86 -4.33
CA ASN A 64 -6.54 -7.32 -3.96
C ASN A 64 -7.49 -8.44 -3.51
N THR A 65 -8.40 -8.12 -2.59
CA THR A 65 -9.46 -9.04 -2.18
C THR A 65 -10.63 -8.30 -1.55
N ARG A 66 -11.82 -8.93 -1.57
CA ARG A 66 -13.02 -8.44 -0.89
C ARG A 66 -12.95 -8.80 0.59
N LEU A 67 -13.28 -7.84 1.45
CA LEU A 67 -13.37 -8.00 2.89
C LEU A 67 -14.83 -8.24 3.29
N ARG A 68 -15.03 -9.26 4.13
CA ARG A 68 -16.30 -9.65 4.77
C ARG A 68 -16.00 -10.41 6.07
N PRO A 69 -16.98 -10.61 6.97
CA PRO A 69 -16.74 -11.29 8.23
C PRO A 69 -16.05 -12.65 8.04
N GLY A 70 -15.02 -12.91 8.86
CA GLY A 70 -14.23 -14.15 8.82
C GLY A 70 -13.03 -14.12 7.87
N ILE A 71 -12.87 -13.09 7.03
CA ILE A 71 -11.65 -12.92 6.23
C ILE A 71 -10.47 -12.54 7.12
N VAL A 72 -9.33 -13.18 6.86
CA VAL A 72 -8.02 -12.84 7.42
C VAL A 72 -7.11 -12.40 6.29
N PHE A 73 -6.39 -11.30 6.48
CA PHE A 73 -5.32 -10.87 5.57
C PHE A 73 -4.08 -10.48 6.35
N ILE A 74 -2.92 -10.62 5.71
CA ILE A 74 -1.62 -10.32 6.30
C ILE A 74 -0.99 -9.18 5.49
N ALA A 75 -0.58 -8.12 6.18
CA ALA A 75 0.21 -7.04 5.59
C ALA A 75 1.64 -7.11 6.16
N PRO A 76 2.62 -7.62 5.38
CA PRO A 76 4.00 -7.69 5.82
C PRO A 76 4.64 -6.29 5.94
N PRO A 77 5.82 -6.20 6.59
CA PRO A 77 6.59 -4.97 6.64
C PRO A 77 6.93 -4.48 5.24
N GLY A 78 6.96 -3.17 5.03
CA GLY A 78 7.30 -2.55 3.75
C GLY A 78 6.25 -2.68 2.64
N HIS A 79 5.14 -3.39 2.85
CA HIS A 79 4.08 -3.55 1.83
C HIS A 79 3.02 -2.46 1.99
N PRO A 80 2.91 -1.50 1.06
CA PRO A 80 1.87 -0.48 1.11
C PRO A 80 0.51 -1.11 0.86
N PHE A 81 -0.48 -0.75 1.67
CA PHE A 81 -1.85 -1.20 1.47
C PHE A 81 -2.86 -0.10 1.83
N VAL A 82 -4.07 -0.28 1.31
CA VAL A 82 -5.22 0.57 1.57
C VAL A 82 -6.45 -0.30 1.79
N MET A 83 -7.27 0.06 2.76
CA MET A 83 -8.58 -0.56 3.00
C MET A 83 -9.66 0.43 2.60
N VAL A 84 -10.76 -0.08 2.04
CA VAL A 84 -11.91 0.72 1.63
C VAL A 84 -13.17 0.05 2.15
N ALA A 85 -13.96 0.78 2.93
CA ALA A 85 -15.28 0.32 3.38
C ALA A 85 -16.29 0.43 2.24
N SER A 86 -17.21 -0.53 2.17
CA SER A 86 -18.34 -0.46 1.24
C SER A 86 -19.20 0.78 1.49
N ASN A 87 -19.99 1.20 0.51
CA ASN A 87 -20.92 2.32 0.66
C ASN A 87 -22.17 1.98 1.49
N ASN A 88 -22.38 0.71 1.81
CA ASN A 88 -23.63 0.22 2.40
C ASN A 88 -23.51 -0.03 3.91
N GLN A 89 -22.29 -0.21 4.42
CA GLN A 89 -22.03 -0.52 5.82
C GLN A 89 -20.62 -0.12 6.24
N ASN A 90 -20.46 0.10 7.54
CA ASN A 90 -19.15 0.29 8.16
C ASN A 90 -18.30 -0.98 7.98
N LEU A 91 -16.98 -0.83 7.98
CA LEU A 91 -16.02 -1.93 7.98
C LEU A 91 -15.24 -1.94 9.30
N GLU A 92 -15.27 -3.05 10.03
CA GLU A 92 -14.47 -3.25 11.24
C GLU A 92 -13.32 -4.21 10.94
N VAL A 93 -12.12 -3.87 11.40
CA VAL A 93 -10.91 -4.68 11.21
C VAL A 93 -10.14 -4.71 12.52
N LEU A 94 -9.92 -5.91 13.06
CA LEU A 94 -9.07 -6.15 14.21
C LEU A 94 -7.70 -6.59 13.72
N CYS A 95 -6.61 -5.90 14.09
CA CYS A 95 -5.27 -6.26 13.65
C CYS A 95 -4.34 -6.57 14.82
N PHE A 96 -3.75 -7.76 14.80
CA PHE A 96 -2.61 -8.13 15.63
C PHE A 96 -1.32 -7.60 14.96
N VAL A 97 -0.45 -6.97 15.75
CA VAL A 97 0.76 -6.32 15.25
C VAL A 97 1.97 -7.04 15.82
N ILE A 98 2.62 -7.86 14.99
CA ILE A 98 3.82 -8.61 15.35
C ILE A 98 5.06 -7.76 15.07
N ASN A 99 6.07 -7.83 15.93
CA ASN A 99 7.27 -6.98 15.87
C ASN A 99 6.96 -5.48 15.95
N ALA A 100 6.05 -5.11 16.87
CA ALA A 100 5.59 -3.73 17.02
C ALA A 100 6.62 -2.75 17.62
N LYS A 101 7.67 -3.26 18.29
CA LYS A 101 8.67 -2.41 18.93
C LYS A 101 9.41 -1.58 17.88
N ASN A 102 9.41 -0.25 18.04
CA ASN A 102 10.00 0.71 17.12
C ASN A 102 9.46 0.59 15.68
N ASN A 103 8.21 0.15 15.52
CA ASN A 103 7.51 0.14 14.24
C ASN A 103 6.81 1.48 14.00
N GLU A 104 7.18 2.12 12.90
CA GLU A 104 6.50 3.29 12.36
C GLU A 104 5.51 2.90 11.26
N ARG A 105 4.38 3.61 11.22
CA ARG A 105 3.42 3.57 10.12
C ARG A 105 3.68 4.79 9.25
N THR A 106 3.97 4.57 7.98
CA THR A 106 4.38 5.64 7.07
C THR A 106 3.31 5.86 6.01
N PRO A 107 2.53 6.96 6.09
CA PRO A 107 1.55 7.30 5.06
C PRO A 107 2.22 7.72 3.76
N LEU A 108 1.68 7.25 2.64
CA LEU A 108 2.07 7.63 1.28
C LEU A 108 1.21 8.76 0.70
N ALA A 109 0.07 9.06 1.35
CA ALA A 109 -0.84 10.12 0.98
C ALA A 109 -1.53 10.74 2.22
N GLY A 110 -2.19 11.88 2.04
CA GLY A 110 -2.86 12.62 3.11
C GLY A 110 -2.09 13.84 3.58
N GLY A 111 -2.65 14.59 4.54
CA GLY A 111 -2.07 15.84 5.02
C GLY A 111 -0.65 15.69 5.59
N ASN A 112 -0.38 14.56 6.24
CA ASN A 112 0.93 14.20 6.77
C ASN A 112 1.42 12.86 6.18
N ASN A 113 2.35 12.93 5.21
CA ASN A 113 2.88 11.77 4.49
C ASN A 113 4.40 11.87 4.29
N ILE A 114 5.05 10.78 3.85
CA ILE A 114 6.51 10.71 3.70
C ILE A 114 7.09 11.77 2.77
N TRP A 115 6.35 12.17 1.73
CA TRP A 115 6.82 13.18 0.79
C TRP A 115 7.01 14.55 1.47
N ASN A 116 6.35 14.80 2.62
CA ASN A 116 6.50 16.06 3.37
C ASN A 116 7.90 16.22 3.97
N GLN A 117 8.69 15.14 3.99
CA GLN A 117 10.03 15.08 4.56
C GLN A 117 11.12 15.21 3.49
N LEU A 118 10.76 15.23 2.21
CA LEU A 118 11.70 15.34 1.11
C LEU A 118 11.91 16.80 0.70
N GLU A 119 13.14 17.14 0.35
CA GLU A 119 13.52 18.43 -0.21
C GLU A 119 12.94 18.61 -1.63
N GLU A 120 12.75 19.86 -2.06
CA GLU A 120 12.16 20.19 -3.36
C GLU A 120 12.93 19.56 -4.53
N VAL A 121 14.26 19.60 -4.48
CA VAL A 121 15.13 18.99 -5.50
C VAL A 121 14.93 17.47 -5.56
N ALA A 122 14.75 16.80 -4.42
CA ALA A 122 14.50 15.36 -4.39
C ALA A 122 13.14 15.00 -5.00
N ILE A 123 12.12 15.83 -4.76
CA ILE A 123 10.81 15.70 -5.39
C ILE A 123 10.91 15.90 -6.91
N GLU A 124 11.62 16.93 -7.37
CA GLU A 124 11.80 17.21 -8.80
C GLU A 124 12.48 16.07 -9.53
N LEU A 125 13.56 15.53 -8.94
CA LEU A 125 14.28 14.40 -9.51
C LEU A 125 13.45 13.11 -9.52
N ALA A 126 12.67 12.85 -8.46
CA ALA A 126 11.88 11.63 -8.34
C ALA A 126 10.72 11.58 -9.36
N PHE A 127 10.07 12.72 -9.61
CA PHE A 127 8.90 12.81 -10.50
C PHE A 127 9.22 13.37 -11.89
N ASN A 128 10.44 13.86 -12.11
CA ASN A 128 10.84 14.56 -13.33
C ASN A 128 9.86 15.71 -13.69
N MET A 129 9.45 16.47 -12.69
CA MET A 129 8.40 17.50 -12.75
C MET A 129 8.71 18.61 -11.73
N PRO A 130 8.35 19.88 -11.99
CA PRO A 130 8.55 20.96 -11.02
C PRO A 130 7.95 20.64 -9.65
N SER A 131 8.68 20.92 -8.57
CA SER A 131 8.25 20.64 -7.21
C SER A 131 6.93 21.33 -6.86
N GLU A 132 6.69 22.53 -7.38
CA GLU A 132 5.44 23.27 -7.20
C GLU A 132 4.22 22.50 -7.73
N GLU A 133 4.35 21.88 -8.91
CA GLU A 133 3.29 21.11 -9.54
C GLU A 133 2.99 19.84 -8.73
N VAL A 134 4.03 19.08 -8.35
CA VAL A 134 3.89 17.90 -7.49
C VAL A 134 3.29 18.29 -6.13
N ASN A 135 3.71 19.42 -5.56
CA ASN A 135 3.21 19.94 -4.30
C ASN A 135 1.73 20.33 -4.38
N SER A 136 1.27 20.89 -5.50
CA SER A 136 -0.14 21.23 -5.72
C SER A 136 -1.04 19.98 -5.67
N ILE A 137 -0.58 18.89 -6.29
CA ILE A 137 -1.29 17.60 -6.32
C ILE A 137 -1.31 16.99 -4.92
N ARG A 138 -0.15 16.89 -4.27
CA ARG A 138 -0.03 16.24 -2.97
C ARG A 138 -0.77 16.99 -1.86
N LYS A 139 -0.72 18.33 -1.85
CA LYS A 139 -1.38 19.19 -0.85
C LYS A 139 -2.89 19.30 -1.06
N SER A 140 -3.44 18.75 -2.15
CA SER A 140 -4.89 18.73 -2.41
C SER A 140 -5.67 17.93 -1.35
N GLN A 141 -5.04 16.92 -0.73
CA GLN A 141 -5.65 16.11 0.31
C GLN A 141 -5.17 16.53 1.70
N LYS A 142 -6.06 17.19 2.46
CA LYS A 142 -5.76 17.72 3.80
C LYS A 142 -6.05 16.73 4.94
N LYS A 143 -6.89 15.72 4.71
CA LYS A 143 -7.24 14.73 5.74
C LYS A 143 -6.09 13.74 5.95
N GLU A 144 -6.01 13.20 7.15
CA GLU A 144 -5.05 12.18 7.53
C GLU A 144 -5.76 10.88 7.89
N TRP A 145 -5.08 9.75 7.68
CA TRP A 145 -5.48 8.38 8.02
C TRP A 145 -6.76 7.82 7.41
N PHE A 146 -7.85 8.58 7.38
CA PHE A 146 -9.14 8.18 6.83
C PHE A 146 -9.74 9.29 5.98
N MET A 147 -10.24 8.92 4.81
CA MET A 147 -10.72 9.82 3.77
C MET A 147 -12.00 9.28 3.14
N LYS A 148 -12.64 10.08 2.29
CA LYS A 148 -13.74 9.58 1.45
C LYS A 148 -13.15 8.60 0.44
N GLY A 149 -13.71 7.39 0.41
CA GLY A 149 -13.36 6.35 -0.57
C GLY A 149 -13.86 6.69 -1.98
N PRO A 150 -13.40 5.93 -2.98
CA PRO A 150 -13.85 6.10 -4.36
C PRO A 150 -15.36 5.83 -4.48
N ARG A 151 -16.00 6.53 -5.42
CA ARG A 151 -17.36 6.21 -5.86
C ARG A 151 -17.27 5.05 -6.87
N PRO A 152 -18.10 4.01 -6.74
CA PRO A 152 -18.20 2.95 -7.74
C PRO A 152 -18.79 3.48 -9.05
#